data_AF-A0A1H7WPP4-F1
#
_entry.id   AF-A0A1H7WPP4-F1
#
_cell.length_a   1.000
_cell.length_b   1.000
_cell.length_c   1.000
_cell.angle_alpha   90.00
_cell.angle_beta   90.00
_cell.angle_gamma   90.00
#
_symmetry.space_group_name_H-M   'P 1'
#
loop_
_entity.id
_entity.type
_entity.pdbx_description
1 polymer ?
#
loop_
_entity_poly.entity_id
_entity_poly.type
_entity_poly.pdbx_seq_one_letter_code
_entity_poly.pdbx_strand_id
1 'polypeptide(L)'
;MRILFLFILLPIFCLKTNAVELQNTDELEKLFKRYADSTLIFRGTILLADAPENLFIMSKKGDTVNLFTYHYYQGDIPRYPELPDSLAAYITKEKYTQDGIRIDPFFEVSEITQEQSKKLWNALMKQEPWQLEDDAVYGSGCPVTPKVSTDTKGNTVEEYKGRNIGSHSYFVTLITKEDTKQLSYYAPEDLEKVCPPKDGRKRVIKIKELILKYFSKNSVFWKISGDPN
;
A
#
# COMPACT_ATOMS: atom_id res chain seq x y z
N MET A 1 6.10 -66.43 -14.87
CA MET A 1 5.99 -65.10 -15.49
C MET A 1 5.42 -64.16 -14.41
N ARG A 2 6.21 -63.31 -13.76
CA ARG A 2 6.64 -61.96 -14.20
C ARG A 2 5.42 -61.18 -14.70
N ILE A 3 4.90 -60.16 -14.02
CA ILE A 3 5.36 -58.74 -14.00
C ILE A 3 4.50 -58.05 -12.90
N LEU A 4 5.02 -57.67 -11.72
CA LEU A 4 5.62 -56.37 -11.36
C LEU A 4 5.06 -55.14 -12.10
N PHE A 5 4.03 -54.49 -11.55
CA PHE A 5 3.74 -53.07 -11.82
C PHE A 5 3.73 -52.28 -10.50
N LEU A 6 4.94 -51.98 -10.07
CA LEU A 6 5.29 -50.82 -9.27
C LEU A 6 5.12 -49.60 -10.19
N PHE A 7 4.31 -48.59 -9.87
CA PHE A 7 4.57 -47.21 -10.32
C PHE A 7 3.68 -46.17 -9.62
N ILE A 8 4.37 -45.30 -8.88
CA ILE A 8 4.09 -43.89 -8.55
C ILE A 8 3.01 -43.60 -7.50
N LEU A 9 3.38 -43.84 -6.23
CA LEU A 9 3.13 -42.86 -5.17
C LEU A 9 3.76 -41.53 -5.60
N LEU A 10 2.96 -40.61 -6.12
CA LEU A 10 3.34 -39.21 -6.28
C LEU A 10 3.23 -38.59 -4.87
N PRO A 11 4.33 -38.28 -4.17
CA PRO A 11 4.22 -37.37 -3.06
C PRO A 11 3.88 -36.03 -3.71
N ILE A 12 2.62 -35.60 -3.53
CA ILE A 12 2.27 -34.20 -3.65
C ILE A 12 3.03 -33.51 -2.51
N PHE A 13 4.31 -33.24 -2.76
CA PHE A 13 5.03 -32.21 -2.06
C PHE A 13 4.30 -30.92 -2.43
N CYS A 14 3.31 -30.57 -1.62
CA CYS A 14 2.93 -29.19 -1.41
C CYS A 14 4.21 -28.48 -0.94
N LEU A 15 5.02 -28.06 -1.91
CA LEU A 15 5.99 -27.00 -1.74
C LEU A 15 5.15 -25.80 -1.31
N LYS A 16 5.11 -25.56 0.00
CA LYS A 16 4.72 -24.26 0.54
C LYS A 16 5.73 -23.29 -0.06
N THR A 17 5.35 -22.67 -1.17
CA THR A 17 6.05 -21.51 -1.69
C THR A 17 6.09 -20.52 -0.53
N ASN A 18 7.32 -20.22 -0.08
CA ASN A 18 7.55 -19.25 0.96
C ASN A 18 7.06 -17.90 0.45
N ALA A 19 5.81 -17.55 0.77
CA ALA A 19 5.29 -16.20 0.65
C ALA A 19 5.91 -15.38 1.79
N VAL A 20 7.17 -14.99 1.62
CA VAL A 20 7.87 -14.06 2.51
C VAL A 20 7.49 -12.64 2.11
N GLU A 21 6.24 -12.26 2.36
CA GLU A 21 5.78 -10.87 2.27
C GLU A 21 4.55 -10.57 3.15
N LEU A 22 4.29 -11.37 4.19
CA LEU A 22 3.04 -11.30 4.95
C LEU A 22 3.17 -11.33 6.49
N GLN A 23 4.38 -11.35 7.04
CA GLN A 23 4.55 -11.48 8.50
C GLN A 23 4.29 -10.18 9.28
N ASN A 24 4.47 -9.00 8.66
CA ASN A 24 4.44 -7.73 9.40
C ASN A 24 3.10 -6.98 9.31
N THR A 25 2.29 -7.22 8.28
CA THR A 25 0.89 -6.76 8.25
C THR A 25 0.03 -7.44 9.32
N ASP A 26 0.51 -8.55 9.87
CA ASP A 26 -0.20 -9.38 10.84
C ASP A 26 -0.38 -8.70 12.21
N GLU A 27 0.57 -7.89 12.70
CA GLU A 27 0.43 -7.23 14.01
C GLU A 27 -0.65 -6.16 14.00
N LEU A 28 -0.58 -5.20 13.06
CA LEU A 28 -1.62 -4.18 12.90
C LEU A 28 -2.98 -4.81 12.59
N GLU A 29 -3.00 -5.83 11.72
CA GLU A 29 -4.24 -6.54 11.41
C GLU A 29 -4.84 -7.17 12.67
N LYS A 30 -4.07 -7.94 13.45
CA LYS A 30 -4.51 -8.54 14.71
C LYS A 30 -5.01 -7.49 15.70
N LEU A 31 -4.29 -6.38 15.84
CA LEU A 31 -4.67 -5.27 16.71
C LEU A 31 -6.04 -4.71 16.32
N PHE A 32 -6.21 -4.36 15.04
CA PHE A 32 -7.45 -3.74 14.58
C PHE A 32 -8.62 -4.72 14.52
N LYS A 33 -8.38 -6.00 14.18
CA LYS A 33 -9.40 -7.06 14.33
C LYS A 33 -9.85 -7.22 15.77
N ARG A 34 -8.97 -7.01 16.76
CA ARG A 34 -9.34 -7.08 18.17
C ARG A 34 -10.14 -5.85 18.62
N TYR A 35 -9.69 -4.65 18.27
CA TYR A 35 -10.19 -3.42 18.91
C TYR A 35 -11.12 -2.56 18.07
N ALA A 36 -11.20 -2.76 16.76
CA ALA A 36 -12.08 -2.01 15.86
C ALA A 36 -13.10 -2.93 15.18
N ASP A 37 -14.23 -2.39 14.75
CA ASP A 37 -15.22 -3.09 13.92
C ASP A 37 -14.75 -3.11 12.46
N SER A 38 -14.15 -2.00 12.03
CA SER A 38 -13.59 -1.82 10.70
C SER A 38 -12.42 -0.86 10.71
N THR A 39 -11.41 -1.13 9.88
CA THR A 39 -10.24 -0.27 9.68
C THR A 39 -9.92 -0.15 8.20
N LEU A 40 -9.53 1.05 7.76
CA LEU A 40 -8.93 1.33 6.47
C LEU A 40 -7.49 1.79 6.70
N ILE A 41 -6.54 1.15 6.05
CA ILE A 41 -5.13 1.53 6.01
C ILE A 41 -4.80 1.94 4.58
N PHE A 42 -4.18 3.10 4.41
CA PHE A 42 -3.73 3.61 3.13
C PHE A 42 -2.22 3.84 3.16
N ARG A 43 -1.52 3.36 2.13
CA ARG A 43 -0.07 3.51 1.97
C ARG A 43 0.28 3.88 0.52
N GLY A 44 1.24 4.79 0.34
CA GLY A 44 1.92 4.99 -0.94
C GLY A 44 3.28 4.31 -0.96
N THR A 45 3.75 3.88 -2.13
CA THR A 45 5.15 3.51 -2.35
C THR A 45 5.69 4.16 -3.63
N ILE A 46 6.99 4.45 -3.68
CA ILE A 46 7.67 4.83 -4.92
C ILE A 46 8.59 3.68 -5.29
N LEU A 47 8.45 3.16 -6.52
CA LEU A 47 9.34 2.12 -7.01
C LEU A 47 10.78 2.64 -7.05
N LEU A 48 11.71 1.90 -6.43
CA LEU A 48 13.16 2.15 -6.49
C LEU A 48 13.62 3.47 -5.82
N ALA A 49 12.80 4.09 -4.95
CA ALA A 49 13.20 5.27 -4.20
C ALA A 49 13.17 5.02 -2.69
N ASP A 50 14.07 5.69 -1.97
CA ASP A 50 14.12 5.75 -0.50
C ASP A 50 13.06 6.75 0.01
N ALA A 51 11.79 6.40 -0.18
CA ALA A 51 10.66 7.20 0.25
C ALA A 51 10.22 6.80 1.67
N PRO A 52 9.77 7.76 2.51
CA PRO A 52 9.21 7.44 3.82
C PRO A 52 8.10 6.38 3.73
N GLU A 53 8.15 5.41 4.65
CA GLU A 53 7.08 4.43 4.81
C GLU A 53 5.97 5.03 5.66
N ASN A 54 5.05 5.68 4.97
CA ASN A 54 3.94 6.38 5.58
C ASN A 54 2.65 5.61 5.43
N LEU A 55 1.96 5.38 6.54
CA LEU A 55 0.59 4.87 6.55
C LEU A 55 -0.35 5.91 7.15
N PHE A 56 -1.53 5.99 6.56
CA PHE A 56 -2.69 6.61 7.17
C PHE A 56 -3.66 5.50 7.57
N ILE A 57 -4.06 5.50 8.83
CA ILE A 57 -4.89 4.45 9.40
C ILE A 57 -6.12 5.10 10.00
N MET A 58 -7.30 4.61 9.62
CA MET A 58 -8.55 5.02 10.24
C MET A 58 -9.31 3.80 10.71
N SER A 59 -9.65 3.77 11.99
CA SER A 59 -10.41 2.69 12.60
C SER A 59 -11.72 3.20 13.17
N LYS A 60 -12.75 2.36 13.12
CA LYS A 60 -14.08 2.64 13.69
C LYS A 60 -14.48 1.54 14.65
N LYS A 61 -15.00 1.94 15.81
CA LYS A 61 -15.66 1.07 16.79
C LYS A 61 -16.93 1.73 17.30
N GLY A 62 -18.10 1.15 17.03
CA GLY A 62 -19.38 1.80 17.30
C GLY A 62 -19.41 3.19 16.70
N ASP A 63 -19.69 4.21 17.51
CA ASP A 63 -19.73 5.61 17.07
C ASP A 63 -18.39 6.36 17.19
N THR A 64 -17.29 5.67 17.50
CA THR A 64 -15.97 6.31 17.63
C THR A 64 -15.13 6.01 16.40
N VAL A 65 -14.52 7.06 15.84
CA VAL A 65 -13.55 6.94 14.73
C VAL A 65 -12.22 7.50 15.20
N ASN A 66 -11.16 6.68 15.12
CA ASN A 66 -9.81 7.06 15.49
C ASN A 66 -8.91 7.08 14.26
N LEU A 67 -8.02 8.07 14.21
CA LEU A 67 -7.08 8.28 13.12
C LEU A 67 -5.67 8.10 13.68
N PHE A 68 -4.83 7.43 12.91
CA PHE A 68 -3.43 7.19 13.26
C PHE A 68 -2.57 7.39 12.03
N THR A 69 -1.31 7.71 12.27
CA THR A 69 -0.26 7.68 11.25
C THR A 69 0.83 6.73 11.70
N TYR A 70 1.40 6.00 10.75
CA TYR A 70 2.71 5.39 10.94
C TYR A 70 3.67 6.17 10.04
N HIS A 71 4.73 6.73 10.59
CA HIS A 71 5.70 7.52 9.84
C HIS A 71 7.12 7.03 10.14
N TYR A 72 7.70 6.31 9.18
CA TYR A 72 9.10 5.91 9.26
C TYR A 72 9.93 6.60 8.17
N TYR A 73 10.90 7.39 8.60
CA TYR A 73 11.94 7.95 7.74
C TYR A 73 13.28 7.93 8.48
N GLN A 74 14.32 7.37 7.86
CA GLN A 74 15.64 7.25 8.48
C GLN A 74 16.21 8.62 8.88
N GLY A 75 15.87 9.68 8.14
CA GLY A 75 16.29 11.05 8.45
C GLY A 75 15.69 11.62 9.74
N ASP A 76 14.57 11.07 10.20
CA ASP A 76 13.88 11.55 11.41
C ASP A 76 14.31 10.78 12.68
N ILE A 77 15.16 9.75 12.53
CA ILE A 77 15.75 9.03 13.66
C ILE A 77 16.77 9.93 14.38
N PRO A 78 16.66 10.12 15.71
CA PRO A 78 17.62 10.92 16.47
C PRO A 78 19.06 10.46 16.29
N ARG A 79 19.96 11.42 16.10
CA ARG A 79 21.41 11.19 16.10
C ARG A 79 21.97 11.38 17.50
N TYR A 80 22.96 10.57 17.85
CA TYR A 80 23.62 10.61 19.16
C TYR A 80 25.11 11.00 19.02
N PRO A 81 25.42 12.26 18.66
CA PRO A 81 26.79 12.67 18.34
C PRO A 81 27.75 12.60 19.55
N GLU A 82 27.21 12.57 20.77
CA GLU A 82 27.98 12.48 22.01
C GLU A 82 28.34 11.05 22.42
N LEU A 83 27.79 10.04 21.73
CA LEU A 83 28.05 8.63 22.01
C LEU A 83 29.09 8.05 21.05
N PRO A 84 29.89 7.04 21.46
CA PRO A 84 30.68 6.26 20.52
C PRO A 84 29.79 5.66 19.42
N ASP A 85 30.27 5.65 18.18
CA ASP A 85 29.50 5.21 17.00
C ASP A 85 28.85 3.83 17.18
N SER A 86 29.57 2.88 17.80
CA SER A 86 29.06 1.52 18.05
C SER A 86 27.88 1.50 19.03
N LEU A 87 27.90 2.34 20.07
CA LEU A 87 26.81 2.46 21.03
C LEU A 87 25.62 3.21 20.41
N ALA A 88 25.88 4.27 19.65
CA ALA A 88 24.84 4.98 18.90
C ALA A 88 24.14 4.04 17.90
N ALA A 89 24.91 3.26 17.13
CA ALA A 89 24.38 2.29 16.18
C ALA A 89 23.56 1.19 16.88
N TYR A 90 24.02 0.70 18.03
CA TYR A 90 23.28 -0.28 18.84
C TYR A 90 21.95 0.29 19.33
N ILE A 91 21.94 1.47 19.97
CA ILE A 91 20.71 2.12 20.46
C ILE A 91 19.74 2.37 19.31
N THR A 92 20.22 2.87 18.18
CA THR A 92 19.40 3.13 17.00
C THR A 92 18.76 1.83 16.49
N LYS A 93 19.54 0.76 16.37
CA LYS A 93 19.04 -0.53 15.90
C LYS A 93 17.97 -1.10 16.82
N GLU A 94 18.19 -1.05 18.14
CA GLU A 94 17.26 -1.63 19.12
C GLU A 94 15.97 -0.80 19.30
N LYS A 95 16.05 0.54 19.16
CA LYS A 95 14.87 1.42 19.33
C LYS A 95 14.07 1.63 18.05
N TYR A 96 14.74 1.60 16.90
CA TYR A 96 14.18 2.01 15.60
C TYR A 96 14.38 0.91 14.57
N THR A 97 14.06 -0.31 14.94
CA THR A 97 14.24 -1.49 14.10
C THR A 97 13.34 -1.47 12.87
N GLN A 98 13.86 -1.85 11.70
CA GLN A 98 13.15 -1.86 10.41
C GLN A 98 12.33 -3.12 10.14
N ASP A 99 12.07 -3.97 11.15
CA ASP A 99 11.39 -5.27 10.96
C ASP A 99 9.86 -5.13 10.75
N GLY A 100 9.46 -4.19 9.89
CA GLY A 100 8.10 -3.92 9.49
C GLY A 100 7.32 -3.01 10.42
N ILE A 101 6.06 -2.84 10.04
CA ILE A 101 5.13 -1.89 10.65
C ILE A 101 4.51 -2.52 11.91
N ARG A 102 4.69 -1.87 13.06
CA ARG A 102 4.25 -2.32 14.38
C ARG A 102 3.82 -1.14 15.25
N ILE A 103 3.37 -1.42 16.47
CA ILE A 103 3.13 -0.36 17.47
C ILE A 103 4.44 -0.01 18.15
N ASP A 104 5.13 1.00 17.61
CA ASP A 104 6.43 1.50 18.06
C ASP A 104 6.44 3.04 18.05
N PRO A 105 7.59 3.71 18.30
CA PRO A 105 7.66 5.17 18.32
C PRO A 105 7.24 5.88 17.01
N PHE A 106 7.09 5.16 15.91
CA PHE A 106 6.64 5.72 14.63
C PHE A 106 5.11 5.71 14.47
N PHE A 107 4.40 5.03 15.38
CA PHE A 107 2.94 4.96 15.41
C PHE A 107 2.36 6.09 16.27
N GLU A 108 1.63 7.00 15.65
CA GLU A 108 1.06 8.19 16.30
C GLU A 108 -0.46 8.21 16.20
N VAL A 109 -1.13 8.60 17.29
CA VAL A 109 -2.57 8.90 17.29
C VAL A 109 -2.74 10.34 16.81
N SER A 110 -3.54 10.56 15.78
CA SER A 110 -3.77 11.90 15.24
C SER A 110 -4.73 12.69 16.12
N GLU A 111 -4.36 13.93 16.45
CA GLU A 111 -5.17 14.87 17.24
C GLU A 111 -6.30 15.51 16.43
N ILE A 112 -7.16 14.69 15.81
CA ILE A 112 -8.30 15.14 15.02
C ILE A 112 -9.58 14.95 15.83
N THR A 113 -10.44 15.96 15.84
CA THR A 113 -11.70 15.93 16.60
C THR A 113 -12.61 14.80 16.12
N GLN A 114 -13.37 14.18 17.03
CA GLN A 114 -14.30 13.09 16.67
C GLN A 114 -15.31 13.49 15.59
N GLU A 115 -15.76 14.76 15.56
CA GLU A 115 -16.64 15.26 14.52
C GLU A 115 -15.97 15.20 13.14
N GLN A 116 -14.72 15.67 13.03
CA GLN A 116 -13.96 15.62 11.78
C GLN A 116 -13.62 14.18 11.39
N SER A 117 -13.24 13.33 12.35
CA SER A 117 -12.97 11.91 12.13
C SER A 117 -14.20 11.19 11.54
N LYS A 118 -15.39 11.45 12.08
CA LYS A 118 -16.67 10.93 11.54
C LYS A 118 -16.96 11.45 10.13
N LYS A 119 -16.73 12.75 9.87
CA LYS A 119 -16.92 13.33 8.53
C LYS A 119 -16.00 12.68 7.50
N LEU A 120 -14.73 12.47 7.84
CA LEU A 120 -13.78 11.74 7.00
C LEU A 120 -14.28 10.32 6.74
N TRP A 121 -14.60 9.57 7.81
CA TRP A 121 -15.07 8.19 7.69
C TRP A 121 -16.27 8.07 6.76
N ASN A 122 -17.28 8.92 6.94
CA ASN A 122 -18.47 8.94 6.09
C ASN A 122 -18.13 9.29 4.64
N ALA A 123 -17.21 10.23 4.41
CA ALA A 123 -16.77 10.58 3.06
C ALA A 123 -16.04 9.41 2.37
N LEU A 124 -15.28 8.63 3.12
CA LEU A 124 -14.58 7.44 2.62
C LEU A 124 -15.55 6.31 2.33
N MET A 125 -16.52 6.06 3.20
CA MET A 125 -17.53 5.01 2.98
C MET A 125 -18.39 5.28 1.74
N LYS A 126 -18.59 6.55 1.35
CA LYS A 126 -19.23 6.92 0.08
C LYS A 126 -18.43 6.50 -1.16
N GLN A 127 -17.16 6.15 -1.02
CA GLN A 127 -16.37 5.56 -2.11
C GLN A 127 -16.54 4.03 -2.20
N GLU A 128 -17.32 3.43 -1.29
CA GLU A 128 -17.61 1.99 -1.20
C GLU A 128 -16.32 1.15 -1.23
N PRO A 129 -15.38 1.36 -0.29
CA PRO A 129 -14.05 0.78 -0.36
C PRO A 129 -14.06 -0.76 -0.50
N TRP A 130 -15.02 -1.43 0.15
CA TRP A 130 -15.14 -2.89 0.06
C TRP A 130 -15.53 -3.40 -1.33
N GLN A 131 -16.22 -2.58 -2.13
CA GLN A 131 -16.64 -2.91 -3.49
C GLN A 131 -15.58 -2.52 -4.53
N LEU A 132 -14.50 -1.85 -4.12
CA LEU A 132 -13.41 -1.49 -5.04
C LEU A 132 -12.73 -2.74 -5.58
N GLU A 133 -12.44 -2.69 -6.87
CA GLU A 133 -11.53 -3.61 -7.55
C GLU A 133 -10.23 -2.86 -7.85
N ASP A 134 -9.13 -3.61 -7.90
CA ASP A 134 -7.79 -3.09 -8.07
C ASP A 134 -7.18 -3.54 -9.40
N ASP A 135 -5.88 -3.31 -9.58
CA ASP A 135 -5.21 -3.63 -10.83
C ASP A 135 -4.98 -5.14 -11.02
N ALA A 136 -5.22 -5.98 -10.01
CA ALA A 136 -5.24 -7.43 -10.22
C ALA A 136 -6.45 -7.87 -11.05
N VAL A 137 -7.58 -7.15 -10.92
CA VAL A 137 -8.80 -7.40 -11.73
C VAL A 137 -8.71 -6.70 -13.08
N TYR A 138 -8.30 -5.43 -13.07
CA TYR A 138 -8.36 -4.62 -14.29
C TYR A 138 -7.09 -4.60 -15.13
N GLY A 139 -5.97 -5.10 -14.61
CA GLY A 139 -4.64 -4.92 -15.17
C GLY A 139 -4.04 -3.54 -14.85
N SER A 140 -2.73 -3.53 -14.61
CA SER A 140 -1.91 -2.37 -14.22
C SER A 140 -1.50 -1.44 -15.36
N GLY A 141 -2.03 -1.63 -16.57
CA GLY A 141 -1.66 -0.87 -17.76
C GLY A 141 -2.85 -0.25 -18.50
N CYS A 142 -2.53 0.60 -19.48
CA CYS A 142 -3.51 0.96 -20.50
C CYS A 142 -3.72 -0.23 -21.46
N PRO A 143 -4.92 -0.38 -22.04
CA PRO A 143 -5.10 -1.22 -23.21
C PRO A 143 -4.07 -0.85 -24.28
N VAL A 144 -3.35 -1.85 -24.80
CA VAL A 144 -2.37 -1.60 -25.87
C VAL A 144 -3.15 -1.46 -27.17
N THR A 145 -3.37 -0.23 -27.61
CA THR A 145 -3.85 0.00 -28.97
C THR A 145 -2.65 -0.08 -29.91
N PRO A 146 -2.58 -1.07 -30.83
CA PRO A 146 -1.46 -1.18 -31.74
C PRO A 146 -1.40 0.07 -32.62
N LYS A 147 -0.19 0.64 -32.75
CA LYS A 147 0.05 1.63 -33.78
C LYS A 147 0.22 0.87 -35.09
N VAL A 148 -0.78 0.98 -35.96
CA VAL A 148 -0.73 0.39 -37.30
C VAL A 148 0.07 1.33 -38.20
N SER A 149 1.14 0.82 -38.80
CA SER A 149 1.94 1.52 -39.80
C SER A 149 2.15 0.62 -41.02
N THR A 150 2.72 1.18 -42.09
CA THR A 150 3.12 0.43 -43.28
C THR A 150 4.64 0.51 -43.40
N ASP A 151 5.31 -0.63 -43.53
CA ASP A 151 6.75 -0.66 -43.72
C ASP A 151 7.15 -0.19 -45.15
N THR A 152 8.45 -0.09 -45.41
CA THR A 152 8.99 0.30 -46.72
C THR A 152 8.71 -0.71 -47.84
N LYS A 153 8.15 -1.88 -47.53
CA LYS A 153 7.78 -2.94 -48.46
C LYS A 153 6.26 -3.04 -48.66
N GLY A 154 5.47 -2.17 -48.04
CA GLY A 154 4.01 -2.16 -48.16
C GLY A 154 3.28 -3.10 -47.21
N ASN A 155 3.98 -3.72 -46.23
CA ASN A 155 3.35 -4.60 -45.25
C ASN A 155 2.75 -3.80 -44.10
N THR A 156 1.59 -4.22 -43.61
CA THR A 156 1.02 -3.73 -42.36
C THR A 156 1.88 -4.19 -41.18
N VAL A 157 2.36 -3.24 -40.38
CA VAL A 157 3.10 -3.49 -39.15
C VAL A 157 2.29 -2.95 -37.98
N GLU A 158 2.12 -3.76 -36.95
CA GLU A 158 1.48 -3.37 -35.70
C GLU A 158 2.53 -3.22 -34.61
N GLU A 159 2.75 -1.99 -34.14
CA GLU A 159 3.62 -1.72 -33.00
C GLU A 159 2.82 -1.68 -31.70
N TYR A 160 3.14 -2.60 -30.80
CA TYR A 160 2.57 -2.67 -29.45
C TYR A 160 3.56 -2.03 -28.47
N LYS A 161 3.38 -0.73 -28.16
CA LYS A 161 4.19 -0.03 -27.15
C LYS A 161 3.41 0.15 -25.86
N GLY A 162 3.72 -0.68 -24.86
CA GLY A 162 3.34 -0.38 -23.47
C GLY A 162 4.10 0.85 -22.98
N ARG A 163 3.41 1.79 -22.33
CA ARG A 163 4.07 2.89 -21.62
C ARG A 163 4.36 2.45 -20.20
N ASN A 164 5.65 2.29 -19.88
CA ASN A 164 6.08 2.18 -18.49
C ASN A 164 6.00 3.57 -17.86
N ILE A 165 5.15 3.71 -16.85
CA ILE A 165 5.03 4.94 -16.07
C ILE A 165 5.77 4.71 -14.77
N GLY A 166 6.92 5.34 -14.58
CA GLY A 166 7.73 5.26 -13.35
C GLY A 166 7.14 6.08 -12.20
N SER A 167 5.91 5.77 -11.80
CA SER A 167 5.17 6.51 -10.76
C SER A 167 4.98 5.70 -9.49
N HIS A 168 4.39 6.34 -8.47
CA HIS A 168 4.07 5.73 -7.20
C HIS A 168 2.86 4.78 -7.28
N SER A 169 2.82 3.78 -6.41
CA SER A 169 1.67 2.86 -6.26
C SER A 169 0.95 3.11 -4.94
N TYR A 170 -0.36 2.84 -4.92
CA TYR A 170 -1.20 2.92 -3.73
C TYR A 170 -1.65 1.55 -3.28
N PHE A 171 -1.62 1.36 -1.97
CA PHE A 171 -2.12 0.17 -1.30
C PHE A 171 -3.21 0.57 -0.33
N VAL A 172 -4.33 -0.15 -0.39
CA VAL A 172 -5.43 -0.01 0.55
C VAL A 172 -5.67 -1.36 1.21
N THR A 173 -5.58 -1.39 2.53
CA THR A 173 -5.93 -2.56 3.34
C THR A 173 -7.19 -2.25 4.11
N LEU A 174 -8.22 -3.07 3.91
CA LEU A 174 -9.51 -2.98 4.59
C LEU A 174 -9.61 -4.16 5.55
N ILE A 175 -9.84 -3.87 6.82
CA ILE A 175 -9.89 -4.88 7.87
C ILE A 175 -11.28 -4.79 8.50
N THR A 176 -11.93 -5.93 8.67
CA THR A 176 -13.13 -6.11 9.50
C THR A 176 -12.83 -7.17 10.56
N LYS A 177 -13.79 -7.44 11.45
CA LYS A 177 -13.66 -8.56 12.41
C LYS A 177 -13.42 -9.91 11.73
N GLU A 178 -14.02 -10.12 10.57
CA GLU A 178 -14.10 -11.42 9.92
C GLU A 178 -13.07 -11.56 8.80
N ASP A 179 -12.80 -10.47 8.08
CA ASP A 179 -12.05 -10.53 6.82
C ASP A 179 -11.11 -9.34 6.63
N THR A 180 -10.11 -9.54 5.78
CA THR A 180 -9.12 -8.55 5.36
C THR A 180 -9.02 -8.54 3.84
N LYS A 181 -9.26 -7.37 3.22
CA LYS A 181 -9.12 -7.15 1.79
C LYS A 181 -7.95 -6.22 1.51
N GLN A 182 -7.03 -6.65 0.64
CA GLN A 182 -5.90 -5.84 0.18
C GLN A 182 -6.11 -5.45 -1.28
N LEU A 183 -5.81 -4.19 -1.60
CA LEU A 183 -5.95 -3.63 -2.94
C LEU A 183 -4.65 -2.93 -3.34
N SER A 184 -4.19 -3.14 -4.57
CA SER A 184 -2.99 -2.54 -5.14
C SER A 184 -3.29 -1.80 -6.45
N TYR A 185 -2.88 -0.54 -6.49
CA TYR A 185 -3.05 0.35 -7.63
C TYR A 185 -1.69 0.87 -8.09
N TYR A 186 -1.29 0.49 -9.30
CA TYR A 186 -0.06 0.94 -9.93
C TYR A 186 -0.28 2.29 -10.61
N ALA A 187 0.55 3.29 -10.30
CA ALA A 187 0.55 4.60 -10.95
C ALA A 187 -0.86 5.22 -11.18
N PRO A 188 -1.78 5.20 -10.19
CA PRO A 188 -3.19 5.48 -10.45
C PRO A 188 -3.44 6.87 -11.04
N GLU A 189 -2.75 7.91 -10.57
CA GLU A 189 -2.87 9.27 -11.12
C GLU A 189 -2.47 9.36 -12.58
N ASP A 190 -1.38 8.71 -12.95
CA ASP A 190 -0.82 8.88 -14.27
C ASP A 190 -1.57 8.03 -15.28
N LEU A 191 -1.97 6.81 -14.90
CA LEU A 191 -2.86 5.98 -15.71
C LEU A 191 -4.23 6.62 -15.89
N GLU A 192 -4.77 7.32 -14.89
CA GLU A 192 -6.06 7.99 -15.02
C GLU A 192 -6.03 9.15 -16.03
N LYS A 193 -4.87 9.78 -16.26
CA LYS A 193 -4.70 10.84 -17.28
C LYS A 193 -4.65 10.29 -18.71
N VAL A 194 -4.15 9.06 -18.90
CA VAL A 194 -3.76 8.55 -20.23
C VAL A 194 -4.50 7.29 -20.68
N CYS A 195 -5.05 6.51 -19.76
CA CYS A 195 -5.85 5.33 -20.06
C CYS A 195 -7.34 5.65 -20.00
N PRO A 196 -8.20 4.80 -20.59
CA PRO A 196 -9.64 4.84 -20.31
C PRO A 196 -9.89 4.82 -18.79
N PRO A 197 -10.86 5.62 -18.31
CA PRO A 197 -11.13 5.74 -16.89
C PRO A 197 -11.57 4.40 -16.29
N LYS A 198 -11.02 4.04 -15.13
CA LYS A 198 -11.48 2.88 -14.34
C LYS A 198 -12.00 3.37 -12.99
N ASP A 199 -13.14 2.85 -12.57
CA ASP A 199 -13.82 3.32 -11.35
C ASP A 199 -12.94 3.14 -10.10
N GLY A 200 -12.27 2.00 -9.97
CA GLY A 200 -11.30 1.74 -8.89
C GLY A 200 -10.19 2.81 -8.79
N ARG A 201 -9.59 3.19 -9.92
CA ARG A 201 -8.53 4.22 -9.98
C ARG A 201 -9.05 5.59 -9.53
N LYS A 202 -10.20 6.03 -10.04
CA LYS A 202 -10.80 7.31 -9.63
C LYS A 202 -11.10 7.36 -8.14
N ARG A 203 -11.68 6.29 -7.61
CA ARG A 203 -12.08 6.22 -6.21
C ARG A 203 -10.88 6.14 -5.27
N VAL A 204 -9.82 5.38 -5.61
CA VAL A 204 -8.61 5.35 -4.77
C VAL A 204 -7.87 6.70 -4.76
N ILE A 205 -7.83 7.41 -5.90
CA ILE A 205 -7.32 8.79 -5.96
C ILE A 205 -8.18 9.68 -5.04
N LYS A 206 -9.51 9.53 -5.07
CA LYS A 206 -10.39 10.30 -4.20
C LYS A 206 -10.20 9.99 -2.71
N ILE A 207 -10.01 8.72 -2.36
CA ILE A 207 -9.68 8.29 -1.00
C ILE A 207 -8.40 8.98 -0.53
N LYS A 208 -7.35 8.98 -1.36
CA LYS A 208 -6.10 9.68 -1.04
C LYS A 208 -6.33 11.17 -0.78
N GLU A 209 -7.04 11.87 -1.66
CA GLU A 209 -7.34 13.30 -1.49
C GLU A 209 -8.06 13.58 -0.17
N LEU A 210 -9.04 12.76 0.19
CA LEU A 210 -9.78 12.88 1.44
C LEU A 210 -8.84 12.68 2.64
N ILE A 211 -8.00 11.65 2.61
CA ILE A 211 -7.03 11.37 3.67
C ILE A 211 -6.07 12.55 3.84
N LEU A 212 -5.40 12.97 2.78
CA LEU A 212 -4.44 14.08 2.81
C LEU A 212 -5.06 15.37 3.36
N LYS A 213 -6.29 15.68 2.93
CA LYS A 213 -7.02 16.86 3.42
C LYS A 213 -7.26 16.82 4.93
N TYR A 214 -7.71 15.69 5.48
CA TYR A 214 -8.08 15.61 6.90
C TYR A 214 -6.88 15.43 7.83
N PHE A 215 -5.80 14.79 7.35
CA PHE A 215 -4.53 14.70 8.08
C PHE A 215 -3.64 15.94 7.90
N SER A 216 -4.10 16.95 7.14
CA SER A 216 -3.34 18.17 6.82
C SER A 216 -1.95 17.87 6.23
N LYS A 217 -1.89 16.90 5.30
CA LYS A 217 -0.66 16.51 4.59
C LYS A 217 -0.76 16.87 3.12
N ASN A 218 0.37 17.27 2.53
CA ASN A 218 0.43 17.62 1.10
C ASN A 218 0.79 16.42 0.20
N SER A 219 1.35 15.37 0.78
CA SER A 219 1.78 14.17 0.07
C SER A 219 1.62 12.95 0.98
N VAL A 220 1.47 11.77 0.37
CA VAL A 220 1.55 10.50 1.09
C VAL A 220 2.99 10.13 1.43
N PHE A 221 3.98 10.85 0.90
CA PHE A 221 5.42 10.69 1.13
C PHE A 221 6.02 11.86 1.92
N TRP A 222 5.28 12.43 2.87
CA TRP A 222 5.78 13.56 3.66
C TRP A 222 6.95 13.14 4.56
N LYS A 223 7.80 14.13 4.87
CA LYS A 223 8.89 14.06 5.86
C LYS A 223 8.53 14.97 7.04
N ILE A 224 9.02 14.70 8.25
CA ILE A 224 8.74 15.55 9.43
C ILE A 224 9.65 16.79 9.42
N SER A 225 10.89 16.67 8.94
CA SER A 225 11.83 17.77 8.80
C SER A 225 11.52 18.65 7.58
N GLY A 226 11.55 19.98 7.77
CA GLY A 226 11.09 21.02 6.83
C GLY A 226 11.87 21.12 5.52
N ASP A 227 11.76 20.10 4.69
CA ASP A 227 12.25 20.05 3.32
C ASP A 227 11.11 20.52 2.40
N PRO A 228 11.22 21.68 1.74
CA PRO A 228 10.23 22.10 0.76
C PRO A 228 10.36 21.15 -0.44
N ASN A 229 9.23 20.54 -0.84
CA ASN A 229 9.12 20.01 -2.21
C ASN A 229 9.38 21.12 -3.22
#